data_AF-A0A8T4XIA2-F1
#
_entry.id   AF-A0A8T4XIA2-F1
#
_cell.length_a   1.000
_cell.length_b   1.000
_cell.length_c   1.000
_cell.angle_alpha   90.00
_cell.angle_beta   90.00
_cell.angle_gamma   90.00
#
_symmetry.space_group_name_H-M   'P 1'
#
loop_
_entity.id
_entity.type
_entity.pdbx_description
1 polymer ?
#
loop_
_entity_poly.entity_id
_entity_poly.type
_entity_poly.pdbx_seq_one_letter_code
_entity_poly.pdbx_strand_id
1 'polypeptide(L)'
;MKLCDVCGKRSARYVCQECGRTVCERCIEPYSWLCSECYRKEMGIEPGVEMKISFSFAKMFVLGFILIFVGSLILVFASLLYGLKASLGGFILIGPIPIVFGSGEYSIPLIILGLALAVICIIAFILLNRHYIKIKRL
;
A
#
# COMPACT_ATOMS: atom_id res chain seq x y z
N MET A 1 -35.60 -39.89 -5.42
CA MET A 1 -34.84 -38.62 -5.38
C MET A 1 -34.68 -38.20 -3.94
N LYS A 2 -33.44 -37.93 -3.47
CA LYS A 2 -33.22 -37.45 -2.11
C LYS A 2 -33.48 -35.94 -2.04
N LEU A 3 -34.20 -35.49 -1.02
CA LEU A 3 -34.45 -34.07 -0.77
C LEU A 3 -33.25 -33.45 -0.06
N CYS A 4 -33.11 -32.14 -0.16
CA CYS A 4 -32.07 -31.39 0.52
C CYS A 4 -32.20 -31.52 2.04
N ASP A 5 -31.12 -31.92 2.71
CA ASP A 5 -31.08 -32.11 4.17
C ASP A 5 -31.17 -30.78 4.96
N VAL A 6 -30.99 -29.62 4.29
CA VAL A 6 -31.06 -28.29 4.90
C VAL A 6 -32.44 -27.64 4.74
N CYS A 7 -33.02 -27.66 3.54
CA CYS A 7 -34.29 -26.97 3.26
C CYS A 7 -35.50 -27.89 3.09
N GLY A 8 -35.32 -29.20 2.90
CA GLY A 8 -36.39 -30.20 2.74
C GLY A 8 -37.29 -30.04 1.51
N LYS A 9 -37.15 -28.98 0.71
CA LYS A 9 -38.10 -28.61 -0.36
C LYS A 9 -37.68 -29.00 -1.77
N ARG A 10 -36.37 -29.18 -2.01
CA ARG A 10 -35.79 -29.37 -3.35
C ARG A 10 -34.95 -30.63 -3.42
N SER A 11 -34.76 -31.16 -4.63
CA SER A 11 -33.85 -32.29 -4.87
C SER A 11 -32.42 -31.91 -4.48
N ALA A 12 -31.77 -32.76 -3.70
CA ALA A 12 -30.35 -32.62 -3.41
C ALA A 12 -29.53 -32.91 -4.68
N ARG A 13 -28.59 -32.01 -4.98
CA ARG A 13 -27.71 -32.09 -6.17
C ARG A 13 -26.23 -32.06 -5.81
N TYR A 14 -25.88 -31.58 -4.62
CA TYR A 14 -24.49 -31.40 -4.17
C TYR A 14 -24.29 -32.02 -2.78
N VAL A 15 -23.03 -32.23 -2.39
CA VAL A 15 -22.64 -32.76 -1.08
C VAL A 15 -21.73 -31.73 -0.39
N CYS A 16 -22.06 -31.36 0.85
CA CYS A 16 -21.22 -30.46 1.66
C CYS A 16 -19.88 -31.13 2.00
N GLN A 17 -18.78 -30.42 1.80
CA GLN A 17 -17.43 -30.96 2.10
C GLN A 17 -17.14 -31.10 3.60
N GLU A 18 -17.74 -30.28 4.46
CA GLU A 18 -17.49 -30.33 5.91
C GLU A 18 -18.38 -31.37 6.62
N CYS A 19 -19.69 -31.36 6.37
CA CYS A 19 -20.64 -32.19 7.11
C CYS A 19 -21.20 -33.39 6.34
N GLY A 20 -20.86 -33.55 5.05
CA GLY A 20 -21.32 -34.67 4.22
C GLY A 20 -22.81 -34.67 3.87
N ARG A 21 -23.58 -33.65 4.29
CA ARG A 21 -25.01 -33.55 3.97
C ARG A 21 -25.25 -33.31 2.48
N THR A 22 -26.35 -33.87 1.98
CA THR A 22 -26.80 -33.69 0.60
C THR A 22 -27.68 -32.44 0.48
N VAL A 23 -27.25 -31.47 -0.33
CA VAL A 23 -27.82 -30.12 -0.39
C VAL A 23 -28.26 -29.71 -1.81
N CYS A 24 -29.22 -28.80 -1.90
CA CYS A 24 -29.66 -28.23 -3.19
C CYS A 24 -28.79 -27.04 -3.60
N GLU A 25 -28.92 -26.62 -4.86
CA GLU A 25 -28.19 -25.49 -5.47
C GLU A 25 -28.31 -24.14 -4.75
N ARG A 26 -29.34 -23.94 -3.91
CA ARG A 26 -29.48 -22.71 -3.10
C ARG A 26 -28.98 -22.83 -1.67
N CYS A 27 -28.76 -24.05 -1.18
CA CYS A 27 -28.31 -24.27 0.20
C CYS A 27 -26.81 -24.57 0.25
N ILE A 28 -26.13 -24.56 -0.90
CA ILE A 28 -24.68 -24.67 -1.02
C ILE A 28 -24.10 -23.31 -1.40
N GLU A 29 -22.99 -22.95 -0.77
CA GLU A 29 -22.22 -21.76 -1.13
C GLU A 29 -21.31 -22.11 -2.33
N PRO A 30 -21.47 -21.47 -3.51
CA PRO A 30 -20.80 -21.89 -4.75
C PRO A 30 -19.27 -21.88 -4.69
N TYR A 31 -18.69 -21.02 -3.87
CA TYR A 31 -17.24 -20.83 -3.79
C TYR A 31 -16.58 -21.76 -2.77
N SER A 32 -17.22 -21.99 -1.63
CA SER A 32 -16.67 -22.80 -0.53
C SER A 32 -17.13 -24.25 -0.55
N TRP A 33 -18.13 -24.61 -1.36
CA TRP A 33 -18.72 -25.97 -1.40
C TRP A 33 -19.22 -26.46 -0.03
N LEU A 34 -19.58 -25.52 0.84
CA LEU A 34 -20.15 -25.75 2.16
C LEU A 34 -21.66 -25.52 2.14
N CYS A 35 -22.40 -26.22 3.00
CA CYS A 35 -23.80 -25.90 3.23
C CYS A 35 -23.93 -24.56 3.98
N SER A 36 -25.08 -23.89 3.87
CA SER A 36 -25.31 -22.59 4.53
C SER A 36 -25.07 -22.57 6.04
N GLU A 37 -25.22 -23.71 6.73
CA GLU A 37 -24.94 -23.82 8.17
C GLU A 37 -23.43 -23.89 8.44
N CYS A 38 -22.73 -24.78 7.73
CA CYS A 38 -21.27 -24.93 7.75
C CYS A 38 -20.56 -23.62 7.37
N TYR A 39 -21.02 -23.00 6.29
CA TYR A 39 -20.52 -21.71 5.84
C TYR A 39 -20.70 -20.63 6.92
N ARG A 40 -21.85 -20.56 7.59
CA ARG A 40 -22.07 -19.59 8.68
C ARG A 40 -21.20 -19.88 9.91
N LYS A 41 -20.86 -21.15 10.14
CA LYS A 41 -20.00 -21.58 11.25
C LYS A 41 -18.53 -21.22 11.00
N GLU A 42 -18.02 -21.45 9.79
CA GLU A 42 -16.69 -21.00 9.37
C GLU A 42 -16.61 -19.48 9.27
N MET A 43 -17.65 -18.85 8.72
CA MET A 43 -17.79 -17.40 8.66
C MET A 43 -18.23 -16.81 10.00
N GLY A 44 -17.95 -17.51 11.11
CA GLY A 44 -18.26 -17.11 12.49
C GLY A 44 -17.98 -15.63 12.69
N ILE A 45 -19.07 -14.86 12.61
CA ILE A 45 -19.31 -13.49 13.05
C ILE A 45 -18.03 -12.77 13.54
N GLU A 46 -17.29 -12.15 12.62
CA GLU A 46 -16.69 -10.84 12.86
C GLU A 46 -17.67 -9.82 12.23
N PRO A 47 -18.65 -9.32 13.01
CA PRO A 47 -19.60 -8.35 12.53
C PRO A 47 -18.86 -7.01 12.49
N GLY A 48 -18.52 -6.60 11.27
CA GLY A 48 -17.80 -5.36 11.06
C GLY A 48 -16.35 -5.65 10.77
N VAL A 49 -15.99 -5.48 9.50
CA VAL A 49 -14.69 -4.90 9.18
C VAL A 49 -14.72 -3.49 9.78
N GLU A 50 -14.57 -3.38 11.10
CA GLU A 50 -13.98 -2.20 11.68
C GLU A 50 -12.62 -2.12 11.00
N MET A 51 -12.44 -1.10 10.16
CA MET A 51 -11.10 -0.63 9.86
C MET A 51 -10.48 -0.26 11.21
N LYS A 52 -9.90 -1.24 11.91
CA LYS A 52 -8.90 -1.00 12.92
C LYS A 52 -7.79 -0.34 12.13
N ILE A 53 -7.83 1.00 12.06
CA ILE A 53 -6.65 1.80 11.80
C ILE A 53 -5.69 1.33 12.87
N SER A 54 -4.85 0.37 12.50
CA SER A 54 -3.83 -0.16 13.39
C SER A 54 -3.12 1.07 13.90
N PHE A 55 -3.07 1.27 15.23
CA PHE A 55 -2.41 2.42 15.86
C PHE A 55 -1.01 2.68 15.27
N SER A 56 -0.40 1.65 14.68
CA SER A 56 0.81 1.69 13.88
C SER A 56 0.75 2.68 12.69
N PHE A 57 -0.32 2.71 11.90
CA PHE A 57 -0.48 3.63 10.76
C PHE A 57 -0.64 5.09 11.21
N ALA A 58 -1.45 5.34 12.24
CA ALA A 58 -1.60 6.68 12.80
C ALA A 58 -0.27 7.20 13.37
N LYS A 59 0.51 6.34 14.03
CA LYS A 59 1.84 6.68 14.56
C LYS A 59 2.84 7.01 13.45
N MET A 60 2.83 6.26 12.35
CA MET A 60 3.66 6.57 11.16
C MET A 60 3.23 7.87 10.49
N PHE A 61 1.93 8.14 10.41
CA PHE A 61 1.41 9.39 9.86
C PHE A 61 1.82 10.60 10.69
N VAL A 62 1.67 10.53 12.02
CA VAL A 62 2.09 11.60 12.94
C VAL A 62 3.60 11.82 12.87
N LEU A 63 4.39 10.75 12.80
CA LEU A 63 5.84 10.87 12.63
C LEU A 63 6.20 11.59 11.33
N GLY A 64 5.56 11.24 10.22
CA GLY A 64 5.73 11.92 8.93
C GLY A 64 5.34 13.39 8.99
N PHE A 65 4.20 13.70 9.62
CA PHE A 65 3.73 15.08 9.81
C PHE A 65 4.74 15.91 10.61
N ILE A 66 5.27 15.37 11.71
CA ILE A 66 6.29 16.06 12.52
C ILE A 66 7.56 16.31 11.71
N LEU A 67 8.02 15.33 10.93
CA LEU A 67 9.22 15.48 10.10
C LEU A 67 9.05 16.58 9.03
N ILE A 68 7.91 16.62 8.34
CA ILE A 68 7.62 17.66 7.34
C ILE A 68 7.56 19.04 8.01
N PHE A 69 6.88 19.14 9.16
CA PHE A 69 6.73 20.40 9.87
C PHE A 69 8.06 20.94 10.37
N VAL A 70 8.89 20.09 10.98
CA VAL A 70 10.24 20.46 11.42
C VAL A 70 11.10 20.87 10.23
N GLY A 71 11.07 20.11 9.13
CA GLY A 71 11.79 20.45 7.91
C GLY A 71 11.39 21.81 7.34
N SER A 72 10.09 22.12 7.30
CA SER A 72 9.61 23.40 6.79
C SER A 72 10.04 24.56 7.69
N LEU A 73 9.97 24.40 9.01
CA LEU A 73 10.41 25.41 9.96
C LEU A 73 11.91 25.71 9.79
N ILE A 74 12.75 24.68 9.64
CA ILE A 74 14.19 24.87 9.40
C ILE A 74 14.42 25.70 8.15
N LEU A 75 13.70 25.42 7.06
CA LEU A 75 13.82 26.17 5.80
C LEU A 75 13.37 27.63 5.95
N VAL A 76 12.28 27.89 6.68
CA VAL A 76 11.80 29.24 6.96
C VAL A 76 12.83 30.01 7.78
N PHE A 77 13.33 29.43 8.88
CA PHE A 77 14.34 30.07 9.72
C PHE A 77 15.65 30.31 8.96
N ALA A 78 16.11 29.35 8.17
CA ALA A 78 17.28 29.54 7.31
C ALA A 78 17.06 30.72 6.34
N SER A 79 15.89 30.81 5.72
CA SER A 79 15.56 31.91 4.80
C SER A 79 15.54 33.27 5.49
N LEU A 80 15.06 33.34 6.74
CA LEU A 80 15.03 34.57 7.52
C LEU A 80 16.42 35.00 8.00
N LEU A 81 17.27 34.05 8.43
CA LEU A 81 18.60 34.34 8.98
C LEU A 81 19.63 34.68 7.91
N TYR A 82 19.61 33.96 6.79
CA TYR A 82 20.60 34.12 5.72
C TYR A 82 20.14 35.08 4.61
N GLY A 83 18.89 35.55 4.67
CA GLY A 83 18.28 36.40 3.65
C GLY A 83 17.99 35.64 2.36
N LEU A 84 16.86 35.96 1.72
CA LEU A 84 16.47 35.39 0.43
C LEU A 84 17.32 35.99 -0.70
N LYS A 85 18.51 35.43 -0.95
CA LYS A 85 19.12 35.52 -2.27
C LYS A 85 18.30 34.62 -3.20
N ALA A 86 17.28 35.19 -3.84
CA ALA A 86 16.32 34.47 -4.67
C ALA A 86 17.02 33.82 -5.88
N SER A 87 17.44 32.56 -5.74
CA SER A 87 17.76 31.70 -6.88
C SER A 87 16.54 30.87 -7.21
N LEU A 88 15.88 31.17 -8.33
CA LEU A 88 14.80 30.36 -8.87
C LEU A 88 15.43 29.14 -9.55
N GLY A 89 15.21 27.97 -8.97
CA GLY A 89 15.61 26.69 -9.54
C GLY A 89 14.54 25.64 -9.32
N GLY A 90 14.34 24.80 -10.33
CA GLY A 90 13.34 23.75 -10.34
C GLY A 90 13.89 22.45 -10.90
N PHE A 91 13.35 21.35 -10.42
CA PHE A 91 13.65 20.00 -10.89
C PHE A 91 12.43 19.47 -11.64
N ILE A 92 12.60 19.17 -12.93
CA ILE A 92 11.59 18.53 -13.76
C ILE A 92 12.05 17.10 -14.03
N LEU A 93 11.30 16.13 -13.50
CA LEU A 93 11.54 14.71 -13.73
C LEU A 93 10.68 14.25 -14.91
N ILE A 94 11.26 14.20 -16.12
CA ILE A 94 10.62 13.56 -17.28
C ILE A 94 11.21 12.16 -17.42
N GLY A 95 10.49 11.16 -16.90
CA GLY A 95 11.02 9.79 -16.79
C GLY A 95 12.20 9.71 -15.80
N PRO A 96 13.14 8.76 -15.94
CA PRO A 96 14.28 8.62 -15.03
C PRO A 96 15.37 9.69 -15.24
N ILE A 97 15.17 10.64 -16.17
CA ILE A 97 16.14 11.67 -16.49
C ILE A 97 15.79 12.94 -15.71
N PRO A 98 16.59 13.33 -14.70
CA PRO A 98 16.37 14.58 -13.99
C PRO A 98 16.84 15.76 -14.82
N ILE A 99 15.94 16.68 -15.14
CA ILE A 99 16.26 17.94 -15.81
C ILE A 99 16.26 19.04 -14.77
N VAL A 100 17.43 19.63 -14.53
CA VAL A 100 17.64 20.66 -13.51
C VAL A 100 17.78 22.00 -14.20
N PHE A 101 16.95 22.96 -13.81
CA PHE A 101 17.05 24.34 -14.26
C PHE A 101 17.27 25.24 -13.05
N GLY A 102 18.25 26.13 -13.10
CA GLY A 102 18.60 27.03 -12.02
C GLY A 102 19.11 28.36 -12.55
N SER A 103 18.57 29.45 -12.02
CA SER A 103 19.02 30.81 -12.27
C SER A 103 19.39 31.47 -10.94
N GLY A 104 20.59 32.06 -10.86
CA GLY A 104 21.12 32.66 -9.64
C GLY A 104 22.57 32.26 -9.30
N GLU A 105 23.16 32.96 -8.34
CA GLU A 105 24.58 32.85 -7.95
C GLU A 105 24.95 31.45 -7.41
N TYR A 106 23.99 30.74 -6.82
CA TYR A 106 24.17 29.38 -6.28
C TYR A 106 23.70 28.27 -7.22
N SER A 107 23.37 28.57 -8.48
CA SER A 107 22.84 27.56 -9.41
C SER A 107 23.78 26.37 -9.60
N ILE A 108 25.08 26.63 -9.77
CA ILE A 108 26.10 25.60 -10.01
C ILE A 108 26.21 24.61 -8.83
N PRO A 109 26.39 25.06 -7.57
CA PRO A 109 26.47 24.12 -6.45
C PRO A 109 25.17 23.34 -6.22
N LEU A 110 23.98 23.95 -6.41
CA LEU A 110 22.72 23.24 -6.29
C LEU A 110 22.52 22.19 -7.39
N ILE A 111 22.95 22.46 -8.62
CA ILE A 111 22.90 21.51 -9.73
C ILE A 111 23.81 20.31 -9.46
N ILE A 112 25.04 20.55 -8.99
CA ILE A 112 25.99 19.47 -8.65
C ILE A 112 25.42 18.60 -7.51
N LEU A 113 24.88 19.22 -6.47
CA LEU A 113 24.27 18.51 -5.35
C LEU A 113 23.06 17.68 -5.80
N GLY A 114 22.18 18.27 -6.61
CA GLY A 114 21.00 17.58 -7.15
C GLY A 114 21.36 16.39 -8.04
N LEU A 115 22.38 16.53 -8.90
CA LEU A 115 22.87 15.44 -9.73
C LEU A 115 23.46 14.31 -8.87
N ALA A 116 24.26 14.63 -7.85
CA ALA A 116 24.83 13.64 -6.94
C ALA A 116 23.74 12.86 -6.20
N LEU A 117 22.72 13.55 -5.67
CA LEU A 117 21.57 12.92 -5.03
C LEU A 117 20.78 12.03 -6.00
N ALA A 118 20.54 12.48 -7.23
CA ALA A 118 19.86 11.69 -8.25
C ALA A 118 20.62 10.39 -8.56
N VAL A 119 21.95 10.46 -8.74
CA VAL A 119 22.79 9.28 -8.95
C VAL A 119 22.72 8.32 -7.77
N ILE A 120 22.79 8.83 -6.53
CA ILE A 120 22.65 8.02 -5.31
C ILE A 120 21.28 7.33 -5.28
N CYS A 121 20.20 8.06 -5.56
CA CYS A 121 18.84 7.50 -5.61
C CYS A 121 18.71 6.41 -6.67
N ILE A 122 19.28 6.61 -7.87
CA ILE A 122 19.27 5.60 -8.94
C ILE A 122 20.06 4.35 -8.52
N ILE A 123 21.26 4.52 -7.94
CA ILE A 123 22.05 3.40 -7.44
C ILE A 123 21.29 2.65 -6.35
N ALA A 124 20.75 3.36 -5.36
CA ALA A 124 19.96 2.78 -4.28
C ALA A 124 18.73 2.03 -4.83
N PHE A 125 18.02 2.61 -5.79
CA PHE A 125 16.88 1.98 -6.45
C PHE A 125 17.28 0.69 -7.18
N ILE A 126 18.39 0.70 -7.93
CA ILE A 126 18.90 -0.50 -8.61
C ILE A 126 19.32 -1.56 -7.60
N LEU A 127 20.01 -1.19 -6.52
CA LEU A 127 20.43 -2.12 -5.47
C LEU A 127 19.22 -2.73 -4.75
N LEU A 128 18.25 -1.91 -4.33
CA LEU A 128 17.01 -2.36 -3.69
C LEU A 128 16.19 -3.27 -4.62
N ASN A 129 16.05 -2.92 -5.90
CA ASN A 129 15.37 -3.78 -6.87
C ASN A 129 16.16 -5.06 -7.17
N ARG A 130 17.50 -5.03 -7.16
CA ARG A 130 18.30 -6.25 -7.28
C ARG A 130 18.11 -7.19 -6.08
N HIS A 131 17.93 -6.65 -4.87
CA HIS A 131 17.55 -7.45 -3.71
C HIS A 131 16.11 -7.99 -3.82
N TYR A 132 15.17 -7.20 -4.34
CA TYR A 132 13.77 -7.63 -4.54
C TYR A 132 13.63 -8.73 -5.61
N ILE A 133 14.42 -8.67 -6.69
CA ILE A 133 14.46 -9.70 -7.74
C ILE A 133 15.12 -10.99 -7.23
N LYS A 134 16.12 -10.90 -6.33
CA LYS A 134 16.74 -12.08 -5.72
C LYS A 134 15.82 -12.80 -4.72
N ILE A 135 15.01 -12.06 -3.95
CA ILE A 135 14.10 -12.64 -2.94
C ILE A 135 12.88 -13.31 -3.58
N LYS A 136 12.33 -12.80 -4.68
CA LYS A 136 11.14 -13.37 -5.34
C LYS A 136 11.40 -14.66 -6.14
N ARG A 137 12.65 -15.14 -6.16
CA ARG A 137 13.12 -16.33 -6.91
C ARG A 137 13.53 -17.50 -6.01
N LEU A 138 13.38 -17.36 -4.69
CA LEU A 138 13.52 -18.41 -3.67
C LEU A 138 12.12 -18.79 -3.18
#